data_AF-A0A3D4FHJ9-F1
#
_entry.id   AF-A0A3D4FHJ9-F1
#
_cell.length_a   1.000
_cell.length_b   1.000
_cell.length_c   1.000
_cell.angle_alpha   90.00
_cell.angle_beta   90.00
_cell.angle_gamma   90.00
#
_symmetry.space_group_name_H-M   'P 1'
#
loop_
_entity.id
_entity.type
_entity.pdbx_description
1 polymer ?
#
loop_
_entity_poly.entity_id
_entity_poly.type
_entity_poly.pdbx_seq_one_letter_code
_entity_poly.pdbx_strand_id
1 'polypeptide(L)' 'SKERRDALGRVLGIGYCNASQFVTRLNNYGISKEEFVEALKKIDKEMDYGKLND' A
#
# COMPACT_ATOMS: atom_id res chain seq x y z
N SER A 1 -2.01 6.03 -7.98
CA SER A 1 -1.06 5.81 -9.10
C SER A 1 -0.34 4.47 -8.92
N LYS A 2 0.23 3.91 -10.00
CA LYS A 2 0.99 2.63 -10.01
C LYS A 2 2.08 2.58 -8.94
N GLU A 3 2.80 3.69 -8.75
CA GLU A 3 3.88 3.82 -7.76
C GLU A 3 3.39 3.62 -6.32
N ARG A 4 2.26 4.24 -5.96
CA ARG A 4 1.69 4.11 -4.60
C ARG A 4 1.37 2.64 -4.27
N ARG A 5 0.84 1.87 -5.24
CA ARG A 5 0.58 0.44 -5.05
C ARG A 5 1.85 -0.39 -4.98
N ASP A 6 2.88 -0.05 -5.75
CA ASP A 6 4.17 -0.75 -5.69
C ASP A 6 4.86 -0.51 -4.34
N ALA A 7 4.92 0.74 -3.89
CA ALA A 7 5.43 1.10 -2.56
C ALA A 7 4.65 0.37 -1.47
N LEU A 8 3.32 0.40 -1.52
CA LEU A 8 2.46 -0.28 -0.55
C LEU A 8 2.67 -1.80 -0.56
N GLY A 9 2.78 -2.40 -1.75
CA GLY A 9 3.02 -3.84 -1.91
C GLY A 9 4.38 -4.28 -1.36
N ARG A 10 5.42 -3.44 -1.50
CA ARG A 10 6.74 -3.68 -0.89
C ARG A 10 6.70 -3.56 0.62
N VAL A 11 6.03 -2.54 1.17
CA VAL A 11 5.89 -2.35 2.62
C VAL A 11 5.12 -3.50 3.27
N LEU A 12 4.06 -3.98 2.63
CA LEU A 12 3.25 -5.11 3.10
C LEU A 12 3.85 -6.49 2.81
N GLY A 13 5.03 -6.56 2.18
CA GLY A 13 5.69 -7.84 1.85
C GLY A 13 4.96 -8.68 0.78
N ILE A 14 3.97 -8.12 0.09
CA ILE A 14 3.19 -8.81 -0.96
C ILE A 14 3.77 -8.59 -2.37
N GLY A 15 4.82 -7.78 -2.49
CA GLY A 15 5.55 -7.49 -3.72
C GLY A 15 4.75 -6.64 -4.72
N TYR A 16 5.29 -6.52 -5.94
CA TYR A 16 4.62 -5.81 -7.03
C TYR A 16 3.44 -6.61 -7.60
N CYS A 17 2.32 -5.93 -7.86
CA CYS A 17 1.18 -6.50 -8.59
C CYS A 17 0.27 -5.42 -9.19
N ASN A 18 -0.59 -5.83 -10.11
CA ASN A 18 -1.64 -4.95 -10.66
C ASN A 18 -2.78 -4.75 -9.65
N ALA A 19 -3.74 -3.85 -9.94
CA ALA A 19 -4.79 -3.48 -9.00
C ALA A 19 -5.72 -4.66 -8.61
N SER A 20 -6.04 -5.54 -9.54
CA SER A 20 -6.90 -6.70 -9.27
C SER A 20 -6.19 -7.78 -8.44
N GLN A 21 -4.90 -8.00 -8.70
CA GLN A 21 -4.07 -8.91 -7.91
C GLN A 21 -3.78 -8.37 -6.51
N PHE A 22 -3.72 -7.05 -6.34
CA PHE A 22 -3.41 -6.41 -5.07
C PHE A 22 -4.45 -6.79 -3.99
N VAL A 23 -5.74 -6.66 -4.31
CA VAL A 23 -6.83 -7.05 -3.40
C VAL A 23 -6.77 -8.55 -3.08
N THR A 24 -6.51 -9.38 -4.09
CA THR A 24 -6.39 -10.83 -3.90
C THR A 24 -5.23 -11.19 -2.96
N ARG A 25 -4.08 -10.50 -3.09
CA ARG A 25 -2.92 -10.71 -2.23
C ARG A 25 -3.16 -10.21 -0.81
N LEU A 26 -3.78 -9.06 -0.61
CA LEU A 26 -4.15 -8.60 0.73
C LEU A 26 -4.95 -9.68 1.48
N ASN A 27 -5.96 -10.26 0.82
CA ASN A 27 -6.77 -11.31 1.41
C ASN A 27 -5.97 -12.61 1.65
N ASN A 28 -5.19 -13.06 0.66
CA ASN A 28 -4.41 -14.30 0.77
C ASN A 28 -3.32 -14.23 1.84
N TYR A 29 -2.73 -13.06 2.05
CA TYR A 29 -1.71 -12.83 3.08
C TYR A 29 -2.34 -12.49 4.44
N GLY A 30 -3.68 -12.40 4.53
CA GLY A 30 -4.37 -12.09 5.78
C GLY A 30 -4.09 -10.68 6.29
N ILE A 31 -3.77 -9.74 5.39
CA ILE A 31 -3.46 -8.36 5.77
C ILE A 31 -4.70 -7.72 6.38
N SER A 32 -4.58 -7.32 7.65
CA SER A 32 -5.64 -6.62 8.37
C SER A 32 -5.84 -5.20 7.83
N LYS A 33 -7.00 -4.62 8.16
CA LYS A 33 -7.29 -3.23 7.81
C LYS A 33 -6.29 -2.28 8.49
N GLU A 34 -5.91 -2.60 9.72
CA GLU A 34 -4.95 -1.85 10.53
C GLU A 34 -3.57 -1.83 9.87
N GLU A 35 -3.03 -3.00 9.49
CA GLU A 35 -1.74 -3.12 8.78
C GLU A 35 -1.75 -2.37 7.45
N PHE A 36 -2.85 -2.47 6.70
CA PHE A 36 -3.02 -1.74 5.45
C PHE A 36 -2.97 -0.22 5.68
N VAL A 37 -3.68 0.29 6.70
CA VAL A 37 -3.71 1.71 7.04
C VAL A 37 -2.35 2.20 7.55
N GLU A 38 -1.63 1.41 8.34
CA GLU A 38 -0.28 1.74 8.81
C GLU A 38 0.71 1.81 7.65
N ALA A 39 0.67 0.84 6.75
CA ALA A 39 1.50 0.83 5.55
C ALA A 39 1.18 2.03 4.65
N LEU A 40 -0.09 2.42 4.51
CA LEU A 40 -0.51 3.63 3.80
C LEU A 40 0.08 4.89 4.43
N LYS A 41 -0.04 5.05 5.76
CA LYS A 41 0.53 6.21 6.48
C LYS A 41 2.04 6.29 6.31
N LYS A 42 2.71 5.13 6.32
CA LYS A 42 4.16 5.05 6.12
C LYS A 42 4.57 5.55 4.74
N ILE A 43 3.94 5.05 3.68
CA ILE A 43 4.27 5.51 2.31
C ILE A 43 3.86 6.97 2.08
N ASP A 44 2.76 7.44 2.66
CA ASP A 44 2.32 8.83 2.51
C ASP A 44 3.31 9.79 3.20
N LYS A 45 3.92 9.38 4.32
CA LYS A 45 5.00 10.12 5.00
C LYS A 45 6.32 10.09 4.23
N GLU A 46 6.70 8.94 3.67
CA GLU A 46 7.97 8.77 2.94
C GLU A 46 7.96 9.44 1.56
N MET A 47 6.79 9.49 0.91
CA MET A 47 6.65 9.98 -0.46
C MET A 47 5.95 11.35 -0.56
N ASP A 48 5.67 11.99 0.57
CA ASP A 48 5.00 13.31 0.68
C ASP A 48 3.67 13.43 -0.09
N TYR A 49 2.98 12.31 -0.35
CA TYR A 49 1.70 12.29 -1.07
C TYR A 49 0.58 13.04 -0.33
N GLY A 50 0.80 13.41 0.94
CA GLY A 50 -0.14 14.13 1.80
C GLY A 50 0.02 15.65 1.84
N LYS A 51 1.15 16.24 1.44
CA LYS A 51 1.37 17.71 1.52
C LYS A 51 0.72 18.54 0.41
N LEU A 52 0.07 17.90 -0.56
CA LEU A 52 -0.58 18.57 -1.68
C LEU A 52 -2.10 18.70 -1.53
N ASN A 53 -2.66 18.25 -0.40
CA ASN A 53 -4.11 18.27 -0.15
C ASN A 53 -4.53 19.10 1.09
N ASP A 54 -3.62 19.90 1.66
CA ASP A 54 -3.92 20.96 2.64
C ASP A 54 -3.81 22.34 1.98
#